data_AF-A0AAV2T4H2-F1
#
_entry.id   AF-A0AAV2T4H2-F1
#
_cell.length_a   1.000
_cell.length_b   1.000
_cell.length_c   1.000
_cell.angle_alpha   90.00
_cell.angle_beta   90.00
_cell.angle_gamma   90.00
#
_symmetry.space_group_name_H-M   'P 1'
#
loop_
_entity.id
_entity.type
_entity.pdbx_description
1 polymer ?
#
loop_
_entity_poly.entity_id
_entity_poly.type
_entity_poly.pdbx_seq_one_letter_code
_entity_poly.pdbx_strand_id
1 'polypeptide(L)'
;MSSLPSRSLRRQEMEDKTDQALLSHDNLDRASPDLWPEQKFLSSRQNEINLQTPPKYATDLDKEDLELIHDFGSLSTQQLMDKIKHLQNLAYQVGLEEAKEMTRGKFLNILGKR
;
A
#
# COMPACT_ATOMS: atom_id res chain seq x y z
N MET A 1 47.50 -35.43 6.88
CA MET A 1 47.29 -34.82 8.20
C MET A 1 46.30 -33.68 8.03
N SER A 2 45.01 -33.97 8.17
CA SER A 2 43.93 -32.96 8.07
C SER A 2 43.86 -32.21 9.39
N SER A 3 44.41 -30.98 9.41
CA SER A 3 44.33 -30.08 10.55
C SER A 3 42.87 -29.71 10.80
N LEU A 4 42.32 -30.17 11.92
CA LEU A 4 40.96 -29.81 12.35
C LEU A 4 40.97 -28.35 12.83
N PRO A 5 40.06 -27.49 12.36
CA PRO A 5 40.01 -26.11 12.83
C PRO A 5 39.64 -26.06 14.31
N SER A 6 40.44 -25.32 15.08
CA SER A 6 40.32 -25.14 16.52
C SER A 6 38.90 -24.74 16.93
N ARG A 7 38.36 -25.43 17.95
CA ARG A 7 36.99 -25.24 18.50
C ARG A 7 36.67 -23.79 18.90
N SER A 8 37.71 -22.98 19.14
CA SER A 8 37.61 -21.54 19.42
C SER A 8 37.26 -20.71 18.17
N LEU A 9 37.87 -20.99 17.02
CA LEU A 9 37.56 -20.29 15.76
C LEU A 9 36.14 -20.59 15.27
N ARG A 10 35.71 -21.84 15.44
CA ARG A 10 34.37 -22.28 15.03
C ARG A 10 33.23 -21.67 15.87
N ARG A 11 33.53 -21.19 17.09
CA ARG A 11 32.57 -20.48 17.93
C ARG A 11 32.46 -19.02 17.50
N GLN A 12 33.60 -18.40 17.19
CA GLN A 12 33.67 -17.01 16.74
C GLN A 12 33.04 -16.80 15.36
N GLU A 13 33.24 -17.72 14.40
CA GLU A 13 32.56 -17.66 13.08
C GLU A 13 31.03 -17.84 13.16
N MET A 14 30.53 -18.53 14.20
CA MET A 14 29.09 -18.72 14.39
C MET A 14 28.45 -17.48 15.05
N GLU A 15 29.18 -16.80 15.94
CA GLU A 15 28.77 -15.51 16.54
C GLU A 15 28.69 -14.40 15.48
N ASP A 16 29.72 -14.27 14.63
CA ASP A 16 29.73 -13.28 13.53
C ASP A 16 28.60 -13.50 12.51
N LYS A 17 28.17 -14.75 12.31
CA LYS A 17 27.04 -15.10 11.44
C LYS A 17 25.69 -14.77 12.06
N THR A 18 25.54 -14.95 13.38
CA THR A 18 24.30 -14.59 14.08
C THR A 18 24.15 -13.09 14.20
N ASP A 19 25.24 -12.36 14.43
CA ASP A 19 25.21 -10.90 14.54
C ASP A 19 24.88 -10.25 13.20
N GLN A 20 25.38 -10.80 12.08
CA GLN A 20 24.98 -10.36 10.74
C GLN A 20 23.52 -10.66 10.40
N ALA A 21 22.94 -11.74 10.95
CA ALA A 21 21.53 -12.07 10.75
C ALA A 21 20.58 -11.19 11.60
N LEU A 22 21.10 -10.49 12.62
CA LEU A 22 20.37 -9.53 13.45
C LEU A 22 20.51 -8.08 12.98
N LEU A 23 21.32 -7.82 11.94
CA LEU A 23 21.36 -6.53 11.27
C LEU A 23 20.07 -6.35 10.46
N SER A 24 19.18 -5.47 10.93
CA SER A 24 18.01 -5.05 10.15
C SER A 24 18.47 -4.09 9.06
N HIS A 25 18.41 -4.52 7.79
CA HIS A 25 18.72 -3.69 6.61
C HIS A 25 17.57 -2.74 6.28
N ASP A 26 17.08 -2.01 7.28
CA ASP A 26 16.02 -1.03 7.08
C ASP A 26 16.60 0.15 6.30
N ASN A 27 16.20 0.28 5.03
CA ASN A 27 16.42 1.49 4.25
C ASN A 27 15.55 2.60 4.85
N LEU A 28 16.11 3.34 5.79
CA LEU A 28 15.59 4.62 6.30
C LEU A 28 15.71 5.73 5.26
N ASP A 29 15.50 5.42 3.98
CA ASP A 29 15.37 6.45 2.95
C ASP A 29 14.00 7.12 3.17
N ARG A 30 13.98 8.00 4.17
CA ARG A 30 12.88 8.86 4.58
C ARG A 30 12.63 9.97 3.57
N ALA A 31 12.84 9.70 2.29
CA ALA A 31 11.98 10.33 1.30
C ALA A 31 10.58 9.79 1.61
N SER A 32 9.83 10.51 2.45
CA SER A 32 8.37 10.38 2.54
C SER A 32 7.87 10.08 1.13
N PRO A 33 7.03 9.04 0.90
CA PRO A 33 6.53 8.73 -0.42
C PRO A 33 6.10 10.04 -1.05
N ASP A 34 6.89 10.47 -2.04
CA ASP A 34 6.77 11.79 -2.64
C ASP A 34 5.30 11.91 -3.03
N LEU A 35 4.74 13.08 -2.74
CA LEU A 35 3.31 13.42 -2.83
C LEU A 35 2.54 12.47 -3.75
N TRP A 36 1.44 11.92 -3.23
CA TRP A 36 0.41 11.17 -3.96
C TRP A 36 0.52 11.40 -5.47
N PRO A 37 0.73 10.37 -6.33
CA PRO A 37 1.12 10.57 -7.72
C PRO A 37 0.02 11.26 -8.54
N GLU A 38 -0.14 12.57 -8.39
CA GLU A 38 -1.16 13.38 -9.05
C GLU A 38 -0.98 13.32 -10.57
N GLN A 39 0.28 13.27 -11.01
CA GLN A 39 0.65 13.28 -12.41
C GLN A 39 0.17 12.01 -13.15
N LYS A 40 0.10 10.85 -12.50
CA LYS A 40 -0.32 9.60 -13.17
C LYS A 40 -1.82 9.58 -13.48
N PHE A 41 -2.64 10.23 -12.66
CA PHE A 41 -4.10 10.29 -12.85
C PHE A 41 -4.53 11.31 -13.91
N LEU A 42 -3.76 12.38 -14.11
CA LEU A 42 -4.07 13.39 -15.13
C LEU A 42 -3.56 12.97 -16.51
N SER A 43 -2.38 12.35 -16.59
CA SER A 43 -1.80 11.89 -17.87
C SER A 43 -2.51 10.68 -18.48
N SER A 44 -3.31 9.93 -17.71
CA SER A 44 -4.10 8.80 -18.20
C SER A 44 -5.47 9.21 -18.79
N ARG A 45 -5.82 10.50 -18.77
CA ARG A 45 -7.07 11.03 -19.35
C ARG A 45 -7.04 11.23 -20.86
N GLN A 46 -6.00 10.78 -21.55
CA GLN A 46 -5.92 10.80 -23.02
C GLN A 46 -6.35 9.47 -23.66
N ASN A 47 -7.00 8.56 -22.92
CA ASN A 47 -7.77 7.51 -23.57
C ASN A 47 -9.09 8.12 -24.03
N GLU A 48 -9.21 8.26 -25.34
CA GLU A 48 -10.43 8.60 -26.04
C GLU A 48 -11.55 7.69 -25.53
N ILE A 49 -12.54 8.29 -24.85
CA ILE A 49 -13.68 7.58 -24.32
C ILE A 49 -14.45 7.09 -25.55
N ASN A 50 -14.37 5.80 -25.86
CA ASN A 50 -15.15 5.21 -26.94
C ASN A 50 -16.63 5.21 -26.50
N LEU A 51 -17.39 6.19 -26.98
CA LEU A 51 -18.81 6.43 -26.63
C LEU A 51 -19.79 5.33 -27.11
N GLN A 52 -19.33 4.23 -27.72
CA GLN A 52 -20.22 3.25 -28.39
C GLN A 52 -20.67 2.07 -27.53
N THR A 53 -20.15 1.90 -26.31
CA THR A 53 -20.65 0.87 -25.38
C THR A 53 -21.03 1.52 -24.06
N PRO A 54 -22.27 1.40 -23.58
CA PRO A 54 -22.60 1.77 -22.22
C PRO A 54 -21.65 1.03 -21.28
N PRO A 55 -20.92 1.74 -20.42
CA PRO A 55 -20.03 1.08 -19.49
C PRO A 55 -20.81 0.14 -18.57
N LYS A 56 -20.20 -0.96 -18.15
CA LYS A 56 -20.87 -2.00 -17.33
C LYS A 56 -21.44 -1.48 -16.00
N TYR A 57 -20.94 -0.34 -15.52
CA TYR A 57 -21.46 0.36 -14.33
C TYR A 57 -22.74 1.16 -14.61
N ALA A 58 -23.14 1.35 -15.87
CA ALA A 58 -24.38 2.04 -16.22
C ALA A 58 -25.61 1.11 -16.19
N THR A 59 -25.41 -0.21 -16.09
CA THR A 59 -26.50 -1.19 -16.18
C THR A 59 -27.02 -1.70 -14.84
N ASP A 60 -26.35 -1.38 -13.72
CA ASP A 60 -26.75 -1.84 -12.38
C ASP A 60 -26.30 -0.81 -11.32
N LEU A 61 -26.87 0.40 -11.39
CA LEU A 61 -26.71 1.40 -10.32
C LEU A 61 -27.84 1.17 -9.31
N ASP A 62 -27.47 0.83 -8.08
CA ASP A 62 -28.42 0.73 -7.00
C ASP A 62 -28.91 2.12 -6.58
N LYS A 63 -29.99 2.18 -5.79
CA LYS A 63 -30.58 3.47 -5.35
C LYS A 63 -29.56 4.30 -4.58
N GLU A 64 -28.73 3.64 -3.79
CA GLU A 64 -27.65 4.19 -3.00
C GLU A 64 -26.56 4.83 -3.88
N ASP A 65 -26.22 4.19 -5.00
CA ASP A 65 -25.23 4.72 -5.95
C ASP A 65 -25.75 5.98 -6.65
N LEU A 66 -27.03 5.99 -7.03
CA LEU A 66 -27.68 7.15 -7.63
C LEU A 66 -27.76 8.34 -6.66
N GLU A 67 -28.08 8.07 -5.40
CA GLU A 67 -28.07 9.09 -4.34
C GLU A 67 -26.65 9.65 -4.14
N LEU A 68 -25.64 8.79 -4.10
CA LEU A 68 -24.26 9.21 -3.93
C LEU A 68 -23.77 10.09 -5.10
N ILE A 69 -24.09 9.70 -6.34
CA ILE A 69 -23.77 10.49 -7.54
C ILE A 69 -24.46 11.85 -7.49
N HIS A 70 -25.74 11.89 -7.11
CA HIS A 70 -26.50 13.12 -6.98
C HIS A 70 -25.88 14.03 -5.91
N ASP A 71 -25.54 13.49 -4.74
CA ASP A 71 -24.94 14.23 -3.64
C ASP A 71 -23.61 14.86 -4.08
N PHE A 72 -22.73 14.12 -4.74
CA PHE A 72 -21.48 14.66 -5.28
C PHE A 72 -21.71 15.68 -6.40
N GLY A 73 -22.71 15.49 -7.25
CA GLY A 73 -23.07 16.42 -8.33
C GLY A 73 -23.66 17.74 -7.83
N SER A 74 -24.24 17.76 -6.64
CA SER A 74 -24.79 18.96 -6.01
C SER A 74 -23.74 19.86 -5.33
N LEU A 75 -22.52 19.36 -5.13
CA LEU A 75 -21.45 20.10 -4.45
C LEU A 75 -20.88 21.21 -5.34
N SER A 76 -20.53 22.33 -4.72
CA SER A 76 -19.69 23.33 -5.39
C SER A 76 -18.28 22.78 -5.62
N THR A 77 -17.56 23.33 -6.60
CA THR A 77 -16.18 22.92 -6.92
C THR A 77 -15.26 22.92 -5.69
N GLN A 78 -15.40 23.91 -4.80
CA GLN A 78 -14.60 23.98 -3.57
C GLN A 78 -14.90 22.81 -2.63
N GLN A 79 -16.19 22.55 -2.38
CA GLN A 79 -16.61 21.44 -1.52
C GLN A 79 -16.22 20.08 -2.09
N LEU A 80 -16.30 19.91 -3.42
CA LEU A 80 -15.84 18.70 -4.09
C LEU A 80 -14.34 18.48 -3.88
N MET A 81 -13.52 19.52 -4.04
CA MET A 81 -12.08 19.44 -3.82
C MET A 81 -11.74 19.10 -2.36
N ASP A 82 -12.45 19.68 -1.40
CA ASP A 82 -12.24 19.36 0.02
C ASP A 82 -12.64 17.92 0.34
N LYS A 83 -13.73 17.43 -0.27
CA LYS A 83 -14.16 16.04 -0.13
C LYS A 83 -13.16 15.06 -0.76
N ILE A 84 -12.56 15.40 -1.91
CA ILE A 84 -11.49 14.60 -2.52
C ILE A 84 -10.28 14.52 -1.58
N LYS A 85 -9.81 15.66 -1.03
CA LYS A 85 -8.70 15.68 -0.06
C LYS A 85 -9.01 14.83 1.18
N HIS A 86 -10.23 14.92 1.68
CA HIS A 86 -10.66 14.12 2.82
C HIS A 86 -10.62 12.62 2.52
N LEU A 87 -11.14 12.19 1.36
CA LEU A 87 -11.09 10.79 0.94
C LEU A 87 -9.65 10.29 0.77
N GLN A 88 -8.77 11.11 0.20
CA GLN A 88 -7.34 10.78 0.06
C GLN A 88 -6.68 10.56 1.43
N ASN A 89 -6.94 11.47 2.39
CA ASN A 89 -6.42 11.33 3.76
C ASN A 89 -6.96 10.07 4.45
N LEU A 90 -8.25 9.76 4.27
CA LEU A 90 -8.86 8.56 4.81
C LEU A 90 -8.23 7.30 4.20
N ALA A 91 -8.09 7.24 2.88
CA ALA A 91 -7.47 6.12 2.18
C ALA A 91 -6.03 5.88 2.67
N TYR A 92 -5.28 6.96 2.92
CA TYR A 92 -3.95 6.87 3.49
C TYR A 92 -3.96 6.28 4.91
N GLN A 93 -4.82 6.79 5.80
CA GLN A 93 -4.94 6.27 7.17
C GLN A 93 -5.32 4.79 7.20
N VAL A 94 -6.31 4.40 6.40
CA VAL A 94 -6.73 3.00 6.29
C VAL A 94 -5.59 2.13 5.77
N GLY A 95 -4.83 2.59 4.77
CA GLY A 95 -3.66 1.87 4.26
C GLY A 95 -2.57 1.64 5.32
N LEU A 96 -2.35 2.62 6.21
CA LEU A 96 -1.42 2.46 7.34
C LEU A 96 -1.91 1.42 8.34
N GLU A 97 -3.20 1.45 8.68
CA GLU A 97 -3.80 0.48 9.60
C GLU A 97 -3.78 -0.93 9.02
N GLU A 98 -4.11 -1.08 7.73
CA GLU A 98 -4.05 -2.36 7.02
C GLU A 98 -2.63 -2.92 7.02
N ALA A 99 -1.62 -2.11 6.70
CA ALA A 99 -0.22 -2.56 6.69
C ALA A 99 0.26 -3.04 8.07
N LYS A 100 -0.15 -2.34 9.14
CA LYS A 100 0.12 -2.74 10.52
C LYS A 100 -0.53 -4.08 10.83
N GLU A 101 -1.80 -4.26 10.46
CA GLU A 101 -2.56 -5.45 10.81
C GLU A 101 -2.11 -6.67 10.00
N MET A 102 -1.71 -6.46 8.74
CA MET A 102 -1.04 -7.47 7.91
C MET A 102 0.29 -7.92 8.53
N THR A 103 1.08 -6.98 9.04
CA THR A 103 2.34 -7.28 9.74
C THR A 103 2.08 -8.12 11.01
N ARG A 104 1.07 -7.74 11.81
CA ARG A 104 0.64 -8.53 12.98
C ARG A 104 0.19 -9.93 12.58
N GLY A 105 -0.63 -10.04 11.53
CA GLY A 105 -1.09 -11.33 11.00
C GLY A 105 0.05 -12.25 10.56
N LYS A 106 1.10 -11.68 9.95
CA LYS A 106 2.32 -12.43 9.58
C LYS A 106 3.02 -13.02 10.81
N PHE A 107 3.19 -12.25 11.88
CA PHE A 107 3.83 -12.73 13.12
C PHE A 107 3.00 -13.79 13.85
N LEU A 108 1.67 -13.70 13.74
CA LEU A 108 0.75 -14.67 14.34
C LEU A 108 0.52 -15.91 13.45
N ASN A 109 1.13 -15.95 12.26
CA ASN A 109 1.02 -17.03 11.28
C ASN A 109 -0.43 -17.45 10.97
N ILE A 110 -1.38 -16.52 11.02
CA ILE A 110 -2.80 -16.81 10.79
C ILE A 110 -3.14 -17.01 9.31
N LEU A 111 -2.27 -16.52 8.42
CA LEU A 111 -2.36 -16.68 6.97
C LEU A 111 -1.46 -17.83 6.45
N GLY A 112 -0.80 -18.56 7.34
CA GLY A 112 0.01 -19.73 6.98
C GLY A 112 -0.86 -20.85 6.42
N LYS A 113 -0.39 -21.54 5.36
CA LYS A 113 -1.06 -22.74 4.85
C LYS A 113 -1.00 -23.83 5.92
N ARG A 114 -2.15 -24.47 6.18
CA ARG A 114 -2.23 -25.68 7.00
C ARG A 114 -1.60 -26.87 6.28
#